data_AF-A0A7C6WTI0-F1
#
_entry.id   AF-A0A7C6WTI0-F1
#
_cell.length_a   1.000
_cell.length_b   1.000
_cell.length_c   1.000
_cell.angle_alpha   90.00
_cell.angle_beta   90.00
_cell.angle_gamma   90.00
#
_symmetry.space_group_name_H-M   'P 1'
#
loop_
_entity.id
_entity.type
_entity.pdbx_description
1 polymer ?
#
loop_
_entity_poly.entity_id
_entity_poly.type
_entity_poly.pdbx_seq_one_letter_code
_entity_poly.pdbx_strand_id
1 'polypeptide(L)' 'MKLIFERGAAGRRMDYLPEANSPCNAIPASMLRKTPPRLPEVSEVELAR' A
#
# COMPACT_ATOMS: atom_id res chain seq x y z
N MET A 1 21.17 7.79 8.90
CA MET A 1 20.03 6.85 8.78
C MET A 1 18.89 7.57 8.09
N LYS A 2 18.14 6.90 7.20
CA LYS A 2 16.97 7.47 6.51
C LYS A 2 15.68 6.93 7.13
N LEU A 3 14.63 7.73 7.14
CA LEU A 3 13.28 7.29 7.50
C LEU A 3 12.68 6.43 6.39
N ILE A 4 11.70 5.58 6.70
CA ILE A 4 11.04 4.72 5.71
C ILE A 4 10.36 5.52 4.57
N PHE A 5 9.92 6.74 4.86
CA PHE A 5 9.34 7.67 3.87
C PHE A 5 10.36 8.31 2.93
N GLU A 6 11.66 8.21 3.25
CA GLU A 6 12.77 8.73 2.43
C GLU A 6 13.44 7.61 1.60
N ARG A 7 12.87 6.41 1.64
CA ARG A 7 13.29 5.21 0.91
C ARG A 7 12.27 4.91 -0.19
N GLY A 8 12.63 4.02 -1.10
CA GLY A 8 11.74 3.63 -2.18
C GLY A 8 11.57 4.71 -3.26
N ALA A 9 10.46 4.62 -3.99
CA ALA A 9 10.11 5.52 -5.09
C ALA A 9 8.60 5.45 -5.37
N ALA A 10 8.03 6.52 -5.94
CA ALA A 10 6.62 6.57 -6.31
C ALA A 10 6.25 5.38 -7.23
N GLY A 11 5.11 4.75 -6.96
CA GLY A 11 4.61 3.57 -7.66
C GLY A 11 5.19 2.24 -7.18
N ARG A 12 6.19 2.22 -6.31
CA ARG A 12 6.80 0.98 -5.82
C ARG A 12 5.91 0.29 -4.78
N ARG A 13 5.70 -1.01 -4.95
CA ARG A 13 4.81 -1.82 -4.11
C ARG A 13 5.42 -3.19 -3.84
N MET A 14 4.72 -3.95 -3.01
CA MET A 14 4.91 -5.39 -2.90
C MET A 14 4.05 -6.06 -3.96
N ASP A 15 4.60 -7.09 -4.60
CA ASP A 15 3.95 -7.74 -5.75
C ASP A 15 3.03 -8.89 -5.34
N TYR A 16 3.15 -9.39 -4.10
CA TYR A 16 2.40 -10.54 -3.62
C TYR A 16 1.33 -10.16 -2.60
N LEU A 17 0.06 -10.38 -2.99
CA LEU A 17 -1.09 -10.39 -2.11
C LEU A 17 -1.79 -11.75 -2.28
N PRO A 18 -1.99 -12.55 -1.22
CA PRO A 18 -2.72 -13.81 -1.32
C PRO A 18 -4.15 -13.61 -1.84
N GLU A 19 -4.68 -14.61 -2.54
CA GLU A 19 -6.07 -14.59 -3.00
C GLU A 19 -7.04 -14.51 -1.80
N ALA A 20 -7.99 -13.58 -1.89
CA ALA A 20 -9.03 -13.42 -0.88
C ALA A 20 -10.23 -14.32 -1.22
N ASN A 21 -10.54 -15.29 -0.36
CA ASN A 21 -11.71 -16.17 -0.51
C ASN A 21 -13.01 -15.56 0.02
N SER A 22 -12.98 -14.32 0.52
CA SER A 22 -14.14 -13.61 1.03
C SER A 22 -14.87 -12.86 -0.09
N PRO A 23 -16.22 -12.80 -0.07
CA PRO A 23 -16.96 -11.98 -1.01
C PRO A 23 -16.58 -10.49 -0.87
N CYS A 24 -16.34 -9.84 -2.01
CA CYS A 24 -16.05 -8.41 -2.06
C CYS A 24 -17.37 -7.63 -1.96
N ASN A 25 -17.68 -7.14 -0.77
CA ASN A 25 -18.83 -6.26 -0.56
C ASN A 25 -18.46 -4.82 -0.93
N ALA A 26 -19.26 -4.18 -1.78
CA ALA A 26 -19.05 -2.79 -2.15
C ALA A 26 -19.28 -1.87 -0.95
N ILE A 27 -18.33 -0.97 -0.70
CA ILE A 27 -18.47 0.09 0.31
C ILE A 27 -19.27 1.25 -0.32
N PRO A 28 -20.27 1.83 0.37
CA PRO A 28 -21.00 2.99 -0.12
C PRO A 28 -20.08 4.14 -0.52
N ALA A 29 -20.35 4.79 -1.67
CA ALA A 29 -19.48 5.83 -2.22
C ALA A 29 -19.25 7.01 -1.26
N SER A 30 -20.24 7.33 -0.41
CA SER A 30 -20.15 8.37 0.63
C SER A 30 -19.12 8.06 1.72
N MET A 31 -18.72 6.79 1.87
CA MET A 31 -17.75 6.33 2.87
C MET A 31 -16.34 6.11 2.29
N LEU A 32 -16.16 6.24 0.97
CA LEU A 32 -14.87 6.04 0.33
C LEU A 32 -13.90 7.20 0.59
N ARG A 33 -12.61 6.87 0.75
CA ARG A 33 -11.54 7.86 0.85
C ARG A 33 -11.38 8.58 -0.49
N LYS A 34 -11.37 9.92 -0.46
CA LYS A 34 -11.14 10.77 -1.65
C LYS A 34 -9.66 10.91 -2.02
N THR A 35 -8.79 10.83 -1.02
CA THR A 35 -7.33 10.98 -1.21
C THR A 35 -6.61 9.73 -0.68
N PRO A 36 -5.65 9.18 -1.44
CA PRO A 36 -4.81 8.09 -0.94
C PRO A 36 -4.05 8.50 0.33
N PRO A 37 -3.83 7.57 1.27
CA PRO A 37 -2.97 7.83 2.42
C PRO A 37 -1.52 7.98 1.96
N ARG A 38 -0.74 8.82 2.65
CA ARG A 38 0.69 9.05 2.37
C ARG A 38 1.56 7.94 2.99
N LEU A 39 1.34 6.70 2.52
CA LEU A 39 2.14 5.55 2.92
C LEU A 39 3.46 5.51 2.16
N PRO A 40 4.53 4.90 2.73
CA PRO A 40 5.78 4.72 2.01
C PRO A 40 5.59 3.72 0.86
N GLU A 41 6.19 4.03 -0.28
CA GLU A 41 6.15 3.20 -1.50
C GLU A 41 7.51 2.51 -1.65
N VAL A 42 7.63 1.31 -1.07
CA VAL A 42 8.88 0.55 -0.92
C VAL A 42 8.71 -0.90 -1.38
N SER A 43 9.79 -1.54 -1.82
CA SER A 43 9.80 -2.98 -2.09
C SER A 43 9.97 -3.79 -0.82
N GLU A 44 9.74 -5.09 -0.89
CA GLU A 44 9.97 -6.01 0.24
C GLU A 44 11.43 -6.00 0.73
N VAL A 45 12.39 -5.96 -0.20
CA VAL A 45 13.82 -5.89 0.12
C VAL A 45 14.17 -4.59 0.84
N GLU A 46 13.52 -3.48 0.48
CA GLU A 46 13.72 -2.20 1.17
C GLU A 46 13.04 -2.15 2.53
N LEU A 47 11.92 -2.85 2.72
CA LEU A 47 11.28 -2.94 4.02
C LEU A 47 12.11 -3.76 5.01
N ALA A 48 12.73 -4.85 4.56
CA ALA A 48 13.48 -5.77 5.40
C ALA A 48 14.88 -5.27 5.82
N ARG A 49 15.46 -4.35 5.06
CA ARG A 49 16.80 -3.77 5.30
C ARG A 49 16.73 -2.48 6.10
#